data_AF-A0A9B0F1Q0-F1
#
_entry.id   AF-A0A9B0F1Q0-F1
#
_cell.length_a   1.000
_cell.length_b   1.000
_cell.length_c   1.000
_cell.angle_alpha   90.00
_cell.angle_beta   90.00
_cell.angle_gamma   90.00
#
_symmetry.space_group_name_H-M   'P 1'
#
loop_
_entity.id
_entity.type
_entity.pdbx_description
1 polymer ?
#
loop_
_entity_poly.entity_id
_entity_poly.type
_entity_poly.pdbx_seq_one_letter_code
_entity_poly.pdbx_strand_id
1 'polypeptide(L)'
;MAPMVAANLFLAVAFAASNINSTNIYYASARVESCSGCRLSRLPDVKQFIFEDLPNYNNVEFKHIPGAVPELLLFNNNEEEVERLPLSSLTREECNNLLISKGFTKKSSKDEI
;
A
#
# COMPACT_ATOMS: atom_id res chain seq x y z
N MET A 1 51.85 -34.29 34.32
CA MET A 1 51.87 -32.86 34.70
C MET A 1 51.21 -32.07 33.58
N ALA A 2 50.27 -31.20 33.96
CA ALA A 2 49.26 -30.44 33.20
C ALA A 2 49.82 -29.53 32.06
N PRO A 3 49.00 -28.70 31.36
CA PRO A 3 47.53 -28.55 31.35
C PRO A 3 46.91 -28.59 29.93
N MET A 4 45.64 -28.99 29.76
CA MET A 4 44.44 -28.12 29.72
C MET A 4 44.60 -26.84 28.89
N VAL A 5 43.90 -26.70 27.75
CA VAL A 5 42.98 -25.58 27.44
C VAL A 5 42.07 -26.01 26.29
N ALA A 6 40.79 -26.27 26.57
CA ALA A 6 39.74 -26.35 25.56
C ALA A 6 39.34 -24.92 25.18
N ALA A 7 39.69 -24.49 23.97
CA ALA A 7 39.34 -23.17 23.45
C ALA A 7 37.86 -23.18 23.00
N ASN A 8 36.97 -22.81 23.92
CA ASN A 8 35.58 -22.52 23.59
C ASN A 8 35.50 -21.20 22.82
N LEU A 9 35.37 -21.31 21.49
CA LEU A 9 35.13 -20.21 20.58
C LEU A 9 33.68 -19.74 20.74
N PHE A 10 33.45 -18.77 21.63
CA PHE A 10 32.16 -18.09 21.75
C PHE A 10 31.92 -17.24 20.49
N LEU A 11 31.10 -17.75 19.58
CA LEU A 11 30.64 -17.03 18.40
C LEU A 11 29.59 -16.01 18.86
N ALA A 12 30.01 -14.77 19.13
CA ALA A 12 29.11 -13.67 19.44
C ALA A 12 28.31 -13.30 18.18
N VAL A 13 27.07 -13.77 18.09
CA VAL A 13 26.13 -13.33 17.04
C VAL A 13 25.71 -11.90 17.37
N ALA A 14 26.30 -10.93 16.68
CA ALA A 14 25.88 -9.54 16.75
C ALA A 14 24.53 -9.38 16.03
N PHE A 15 23.44 -9.39 16.78
CA PHE A 15 22.11 -9.04 16.28
C PHE A 15 22.07 -7.52 16.06
N ALA A 16 22.24 -7.09 14.81
CA ALA A 16 22.04 -5.68 14.44
C ALA A 16 20.54 -5.37 14.55
N ALA A 17 20.15 -4.62 15.59
CA ALA A 17 18.81 -4.08 15.71
C ALA A 17 18.59 -3.06 14.58
N SER A 18 17.79 -3.42 13.59
CA SER A 18 17.31 -2.47 12.57
C SER A 18 16.37 -1.46 13.22
N ASN A 19 16.78 -0.20 13.30
CA ASN A 19 15.92 0.90 13.71
C ASN A 19 14.83 1.08 12.65
N ILE A 20 13.59 0.71 12.98
CA ILE A 20 12.42 1.01 12.15
C ILE A 20 12.14 2.50 12.36
N ASN A 21 12.70 3.33 11.48
CA ASN A 21 12.41 4.76 11.46
C ASN A 21 10.98 4.91 10.94
N SER A 22 9.99 4.97 11.83
CA SER A 22 8.60 5.27 11.49
C SER A 22 8.49 6.73 11.07
N THR A 23 8.98 7.06 9.88
CA THR A 23 8.66 8.32 9.22
C THR A 23 7.15 8.35 9.02
N ASN A 24 6.47 9.29 9.67
CA ASN A 24 5.05 9.53 9.43
C ASN A 24 4.93 10.12 8.01
N ILE A 25 4.85 9.26 7.00
CA ILE A 25 4.71 9.66 5.61
C ILE A 25 3.26 10.10 5.42
N TYR A 26 3.06 11.41 5.27
CA TYR A 26 1.78 11.98 4.92
C TYR A 26 1.58 11.90 3.40
N TYR A 27 0.55 11.17 2.96
CA TYR A 27 0.17 11.08 1.56
C TYR A 27 -0.85 12.17 1.23
N ALA A 28 -0.59 12.94 0.18
CA ALA A 28 -1.44 14.03 -0.25
C ALA A 28 -2.56 13.55 -1.18
N SER A 29 -2.23 12.62 -2.08
CA SER A 29 -3.15 12.06 -3.07
C SER A 29 -2.80 10.61 -3.39
N ALA A 30 -3.75 9.90 -3.99
CA ALA A 30 -3.54 8.55 -4.51
C ALA A 30 -4.12 8.41 -5.92
N ARG A 31 -3.51 7.53 -6.72
CA ARG A 31 -3.99 7.17 -8.06
C ARG A 31 -4.06 5.67 -8.19
N VAL A 32 -5.19 5.15 -8.62
CA VAL A 32 -5.29 3.75 -9.06
C VAL A 32 -5.06 3.69 -10.56
N GLU A 33 -4.04 2.96 -10.98
CA GLU A 33 -3.76 2.71 -12.39
C GLU A 33 -4.17 1.29 -12.75
N SER A 34 -5.01 1.12 -13.77
CA SER A 34 -5.38 -0.22 -14.25
C SER A 34 -5.88 -0.21 -15.69
N CYS A 35 -5.76 -1.35 -16.37
CA CYS A 35 -6.48 -1.62 -17.60
C CYS A 35 -7.97 -1.82 -17.31
N SER A 36 -8.86 -1.09 -17.97
CA SER A 36 -10.30 -1.22 -17.83
C SER A 36 -10.86 -2.42 -18.60
N GLY A 37 -10.01 -3.09 -19.40
CA GLY A 37 -10.36 -4.23 -20.23
C GLY A 37 -10.37 -5.58 -19.50
N CYS A 38 -10.14 -6.66 -20.26
CA CYS A 38 -10.34 -8.07 -19.86
C CYS A 38 -9.63 -8.53 -18.58
N ARG A 39 -8.61 -7.80 -18.10
CA ARG A 39 -7.91 -8.17 -16.86
C ARG A 39 -8.78 -7.86 -15.64
N LEU A 40 -9.41 -6.68 -15.61
CA LEU A 40 -10.23 -6.25 -14.49
C LEU A 40 -11.53 -7.04 -14.38
N SER A 41 -12.03 -7.62 -15.48
CA SER A 41 -13.18 -8.54 -15.43
C SER A 41 -12.89 -9.85 -14.69
N ARG A 42 -11.62 -10.24 -14.52
CA ARG A 42 -11.22 -11.42 -13.74
C ARG A 42 -10.99 -11.10 -12.26
N LEU A 43 -11.06 -9.81 -11.88
CA LEU A 43 -10.81 -9.31 -10.53
C LEU A 43 -12.07 -8.53 -10.08
N PRO A 44 -13.18 -9.23 -9.79
CA PRO A 44 -14.47 -8.58 -9.51
C PRO A 44 -14.41 -7.65 -8.30
N ASP A 45 -13.68 -8.04 -7.26
CA ASP A 45 -13.47 -7.23 -6.05
C ASP A 45 -12.77 -5.91 -6.33
N VAL A 46 -11.63 -5.97 -7.03
CA VAL A 46 -10.86 -4.79 -7.43
C VAL A 46 -11.67 -3.92 -8.39
N LYS A 47 -12.43 -4.54 -9.30
CA LYS A 47 -13.33 -3.83 -10.22
C LYS A 47 -14.38 -3.03 -9.46
N GLN A 48 -15.06 -3.66 -8.51
CA GLN A 48 -16.08 -3.01 -7.70
C GLN A 48 -15.47 -1.89 -6.85
N PHE A 49 -14.31 -2.13 -6.23
CA PHE A 49 -13.59 -1.08 -5.52
C PHE A 49 -13.33 0.14 -6.43
N ILE A 50 -12.78 -0.05 -7.63
CA ILE A 50 -12.44 1.04 -8.55
C ILE A 50 -13.68 1.84 -8.99
N PHE A 51 -14.79 1.17 -9.32
CA PHE A 51 -15.94 1.84 -9.94
C PHE A 51 -17.05 2.24 -8.95
N GLU A 52 -17.15 1.59 -7.80
CA GLU A 52 -18.21 1.84 -6.82
C GLU A 52 -17.67 2.58 -5.59
N ASP A 53 -16.49 2.22 -5.07
CA ASP A 53 -15.98 2.78 -3.81
C ASP A 53 -15.02 3.95 -4.02
N LEU A 54 -14.06 3.82 -4.94
CA LEU A 54 -13.03 4.82 -5.23
C LEU A 54 -13.59 6.23 -5.49
N PRO A 55 -14.70 6.41 -6.26
CA PRO A 55 -15.28 7.73 -6.49
C PRO A 55 -15.73 8.44 -5.21
N ASN A 56 -15.96 7.67 -4.14
CA ASN A 56 -16.35 8.19 -2.84
C ASN A 56 -15.16 8.64 -2.00
N TYR A 57 -13.90 8.51 -2.44
CA TYR A 57 -12.74 9.01 -1.69
C TYR A 57 -12.32 10.42 -2.13
N ASN A 58 -11.80 11.21 -1.19
CA ASN A 58 -11.17 12.50 -1.49
C ASN A 58 -9.71 12.30 -1.90
N ASN A 59 -9.24 13.09 -2.87
CA ASN A 59 -7.84 13.06 -3.35
C ASN A 59 -7.38 11.69 -3.87
N VAL A 60 -8.33 10.86 -4.32
CA VAL A 60 -8.05 9.58 -4.98
C VAL A 60 -8.65 9.61 -6.37
N GLU A 61 -7.85 9.25 -7.38
CA GLU A 61 -8.28 9.22 -8.77
C GLU A 61 -8.05 7.85 -9.42
N PHE A 62 -8.85 7.54 -10.44
CA PHE A 62 -8.64 6.37 -11.28
C PHE A 62 -8.09 6.80 -12.63
N LYS A 63 -6.98 6.18 -13.05
CA LYS A 63 -6.39 6.36 -14.37
C LYS A 63 -6.40 5.05 -15.14
N HIS A 64 -7.06 5.09 -16.28
CA HIS A 64 -7.04 3.98 -17.21
C HIS A 64 -5.70 3.90 -17.95
N ILE A 65 -5.01 2.77 -17.84
CA ILE A 65 -3.79 2.48 -18.61
C ILE A 65 -3.94 1.13 -19.31
N PRO A 66 -3.93 1.09 -20.66
CA PRO A 66 -4.14 -0.15 -21.41
C PRO A 66 -3.02 -1.15 -21.11
N GLY A 67 -3.39 -2.37 -20.73
CA GLY A 67 -2.46 -3.46 -20.41
C GLY A 67 -1.84 -3.41 -19.01
N ALA A 68 -2.05 -2.34 -18.24
CA ALA A 68 -1.53 -2.22 -16.89
C ALA A 68 -2.21 -3.19 -15.91
N VAL A 69 -1.43 -3.63 -14.92
CA VAL A 69 -1.94 -4.29 -13.72
C VAL A 69 -2.62 -3.27 -12.80
N PRO A 70 -3.67 -3.65 -12.04
CA PRO A 70 -4.26 -2.76 -11.05
C PRO A 70 -3.29 -2.50 -9.90
N GLU A 71 -2.86 -1.25 -9.77
CA GLU A 71 -1.92 -0.77 -8.74
C GLU A 71 -2.44 0.53 -8.12
N LEU A 72 -2.18 0.71 -6.82
CA LEU A 72 -2.40 1.93 -6.08
C LEU A 72 -1.07 2.67 -5.92
N LEU A 73 -1.00 3.88 -6.44
CA LEU A 73 0.13 4.79 -6.31
C LEU A 73 -0.23 5.85 -5.27
N LEU A 74 0.69 6.14 -4.36
CA LEU A 74 0.54 7.15 -3.32
C LEU A 74 1.54 8.28 -3.56
N PHE A 75 1.07 9.51 -3.49
CA PHE A 75 1.87 10.70 -3.77
C PHE A 75 2.01 11.59 -2.54
N ASN A 76 3.15 12.27 -2.43
CA ASN A 76 3.35 13.33 -1.43
C ASN A 76 2.76 14.67 -1.90
N ASN A 77 2.95 15.72 -1.08
CA ASN A 77 2.49 17.09 -1.41
C ASN A 77 3.17 17.71 -2.64
N ASN A 78 4.30 17.15 -3.10
CA ASN A 78 5.04 17.59 -4.29
C ASN A 78 4.62 16.81 -5.56
N GLU A 79 3.55 15.99 -5.47
CA GLU A 79 3.09 15.10 -6.56
C GLU A 79 4.13 14.02 -6.95
N GLU A 80 5.06 13.69 -6.06
CA GLU A 80 6.05 12.64 -6.27
C GLU A 80 5.49 11.28 -5.79
N GLU A 81 5.63 10.24 -6.60
CA GLU A 81 5.24 8.87 -6.23
C GLU A 81 6.16 8.37 -5.09
N VAL A 82 5.57 8.14 -3.92
CA VAL A 82 6.30 7.66 -2.73
C VAL A 82 6.17 6.16 -2.58
N GLU A 83 5.01 5.60 -2.94
CA GLU A 83 4.73 4.18 -2.76
C GLU A 83 3.79 3.67 -3.84
N ARG A 84 4.00 2.41 -4.24
CA ARG A 84 3.18 1.70 -5.21
C ARG A 84 2.85 0.31 -4.69
N LEU A 85 1.57 -0.03 -4.68
CA LEU A 85 1.05 -1.26 -4.09
C LEU A 85 0.17 -2.01 -5.10
N PRO A 86 0.40 -3.32 -5.33
CA PRO A 86 -0.44 -4.12 -6.22
C PRO A 86 -1.81 -4.41 -5.57
N LEU A 87 -2.89 -4.23 -6.32
CA LEU A 87 -4.25 -4.51 -5.85
C LEU A 87 -4.77 -5.88 -6.30
N SER A 88 -4.08 -6.56 -7.23
CA SER A 88 -4.58 -7.78 -7.89
C SER A 88 -4.87 -8.95 -6.93
N SER A 89 -4.24 -8.98 -5.76
CA SER A 89 -4.40 -10.03 -4.75
C SER A 89 -5.31 -9.63 -3.60
N LEU A 90 -5.87 -8.41 -3.63
CA LEU A 90 -6.66 -7.86 -2.55
C LEU A 90 -8.16 -7.94 -2.87
N THR A 91 -8.94 -8.16 -1.83
CA THR A 91 -10.39 -8.04 -1.84
C THR A 91 -10.82 -6.57 -1.84
N ARG A 92 -12.12 -6.34 -2.10
CA ARG A 92 -12.72 -4.99 -2.08
C ARG A 92 -12.54 -4.33 -0.72
N GLU A 93 -12.75 -5.09 0.36
CA GLU A 93 -12.60 -4.61 1.73
C GLU A 93 -11.14 -4.26 2.06
N GLU A 94 -10.20 -5.12 1.69
CA GLU A 94 -8.77 -4.86 1.86
C GLU A 94 -8.31 -3.61 1.10
N CYS A 95 -8.82 -3.37 -0.11
CA CYS A 95 -8.54 -2.15 -0.87
C CYS A 95 -9.06 -0.89 -0.14
N ASN A 96 -10.29 -0.94 0.40
CA ASN A 96 -10.86 0.17 1.17
C ASN A 96 -10.06 0.41 2.47
N ASN A 97 -9.72 -0.66 3.19
CA ASN A 97 -8.94 -0.62 4.42
C ASN A 97 -7.54 -0.07 4.16
N LEU A 98 -6.93 -0.41 3.01
CA LEU A 98 -5.64 0.13 2.61
C LEU A 98 -5.69 1.66 2.50
N LEU A 99 -6.66 2.22 1.77
CA LEU A 99 -6.83 3.68 1.68
C LEU A 99 -7.06 4.33 3.05
N ILE A 100 -7.93 3.75 3.89
CA ILE A 100 -8.21 4.27 5.24
C ILE A 100 -6.94 4.25 6.10
N SER A 101 -6.18 3.16 6.06
CA SER A 101 -4.92 3.02 6.81
C SER A 101 -3.84 4.02 6.38
N LYS A 102 -3.89 4.46 5.11
CA LYS A 102 -3.01 5.49 4.55
C LYS A 102 -3.52 6.92 4.78
N GLY A 103 -4.66 7.08 5.46
CA GLY A 103 -5.20 8.38 5.87
C GLY A 103 -6.23 8.98 4.90
N PHE A 104 -6.67 8.25 3.88
CA PHE A 104 -7.69 8.73 2.94
C PHE A 104 -9.09 8.56 3.53
N THR A 105 -9.90 9.61 3.41
CA THR A 105 -11.28 9.64 3.91
C THR A 105 -12.27 9.60 2.76
N LYS A 106 -13.40 8.94 3.02
CA LYS A 106 -14.55 9.02 2.11
C LYS A 106 -15.15 10.42 2.19
N LYS A 107 -15.62 10.93 1.05
CA LYS A 107 -16.55 12.04 0.93
C LYS A 107 -17.73 11.69 1.82
N SER A 108 -17.83 12.35 2.97
CA SER A 108 -19.07 12.32 3.73
C SER A 108 -20.11 12.90 2.79
N SER A 109 -21.11 12.11 2.40
CA SER A 109 -22.33 12.68 1.85
C SER A 109 -22.76 13.74 2.84
N LYS A 110 -22.68 15.01 2.43
CA LYS A 110 -23.18 16.12 3.22
C LYS A 110 -24.71 16.04 3.16
N ASP A 111 -25.26 15.04 3.83
CA ASP A 111 -26.65 14.98 4.26
C ASP A 111 -26.65 15.42 5.73
N GLU A 112 -26.27 16.68 5.99
CA GLU A 112 -26.70 17.34 7.22
C GLU A 112 -26.90 18.83 6.97
N ILE A 113 -28.21 19.18 6.99
CA ILE A 113 -28.89 20.48 7.12
C ILE A 113 -29.07 21.32 5.86
#